data_AF-A0A1V2DPE8-F1
#
_entry.id   AF-A0A1V2DPE8-F1
#
_cell.length_a   1.000
_cell.length_b   1.000
_cell.length_c   1.000
_cell.angle_alpha   90.00
_cell.angle_beta   90.00
_cell.angle_gamma   90.00
#
_symmetry.space_group_name_H-M   'P 1'
#
loop_
_entity.id
_entity.type
_entity.pdbx_description
1 polymer ?
#
loop_
_entity_poly.entity_id
_entity_poly.type
_entity_poly.pdbx_seq_one_letter_code
_entity_poly.pdbx_strand_id
1 'polypeptide(L)'
;MKKQTTPPLKRIRLGKELKGRLNEGLISFAKGATKDQATVFGEALKELRQGLGKTPRYKLANLLGMTEQTLQKLETVPHKCGVKPTLKLLNAFGLTLAIKHPAVDQSQGYLSLGKAFVAVRNCNAHLTQRDLSDATGISRTTIQTIEAGKPAKVSTLIQLLEVLGATLIIVSKDELCLRDEEPRKVEPANASTQSTQSNDEAPLVIDRYAPSLAEMLTRVPWNEKPGAKVA
;
A
#
# COMPACT_ATOMS: atom_id res chain seq x y z
N MET A 1 -18.38 20.74 33.38
CA MET A 1 -16.95 20.60 33.03
C MET A 1 -16.75 20.93 31.54
N LYS A 2 -16.09 22.05 31.21
CA LYS A 2 -15.83 22.47 29.82
C LYS A 2 -14.77 21.55 29.20
N LYS A 3 -15.12 20.80 28.15
CA LYS A 3 -14.20 19.99 27.35
C LYS A 3 -13.20 20.93 26.67
N GLN A 4 -12.01 21.07 27.23
CA GLN A 4 -10.89 21.69 26.51
C GLN A 4 -10.37 20.69 25.48
N THR A 5 -11.09 20.53 24.37
CA THR A 5 -10.50 19.99 23.14
C THR A 5 -9.47 20.99 22.67
N THR A 6 -8.18 20.63 22.74
CA THR A 6 -7.13 21.39 22.07
C THR A 6 -7.55 21.68 20.63
N PRO A 7 -7.52 22.96 20.18
CA PRO A 7 -7.90 23.32 18.82
C PRO A 7 -7.10 22.50 17.81
N PRO A 8 -7.70 22.08 16.69
CA PRO A 8 -7.03 21.27 15.66
C PRO A 8 -5.72 21.90 15.19
N LEU A 9 -5.66 23.24 15.11
CA LEU A 9 -4.46 24.00 14.74
C LEU A 9 -3.30 23.84 15.74
N LYS A 10 -3.58 23.78 17.05
CA LYS A 10 -2.54 23.57 18.07
C LYS A 10 -1.94 22.17 17.97
N ARG A 11 -2.74 21.17 17.59
CA ARG A 11 -2.29 19.78 17.41
C ARG A 11 -1.37 19.65 16.20
N ILE A 12 -1.75 20.27 15.08
CA ILE A 12 -0.94 20.26 13.85
C ILE A 12 0.39 21.00 14.09
N ARG A 13 0.37 22.13 14.80
CA ARG A 13 1.59 22.87 15.15
C ARG A 13 2.55 22.03 16.00
N LEU A 14 2.04 21.38 17.04
CA LEU A 14 2.84 20.48 17.89
C LEU A 14 3.37 19.28 17.09
N GLY A 15 2.56 18.73 16.17
CA GLY A 15 3.01 17.70 15.22
C GLY A 15 4.17 18.17 14.34
N LYS A 16 4.12 19.40 13.82
CA LYS A 16 5.20 20.00 13.02
C LYS A 16 6.47 20.25 13.85
N GLU A 17 6.32 20.73 15.08
CA GLU A 17 7.44 20.96 16.01
C GLU A 17 8.14 19.64 16.38
N LEU A 18 7.37 18.57 16.65
CA LEU A 18 7.93 17.26 16.99
C LEU A 18 8.38 16.43 15.78
N LYS A 19 8.04 16.82 14.55
CA LYS A 19 8.41 16.11 13.31
C LYS A 19 9.92 15.86 13.22
N GLY A 20 10.74 16.85 13.60
CA GLY A 20 12.20 16.73 13.60
C GLY A 20 12.69 15.62 14.53
N ARG A 21 12.30 15.67 15.81
CA ARG A 21 12.66 14.67 16.83
C ARG A 21 12.13 13.27 16.49
N LEU A 22 10.93 13.19 15.91
CA LEU A 22 10.35 11.93 15.45
C LEU A 22 11.18 11.31 14.31
N ASN A 23 11.65 12.14 13.36
CA ASN A 23 12.53 11.70 12.28
C ASN A 23 13.91 11.29 12.79
N GLU A 24 14.51 12.08 13.68
CA GLU A 24 15.79 11.75 14.30
C GLU A 24 15.71 10.42 15.06
N GLY A 25 14.66 10.22 15.87
CA GLY A 25 14.45 8.95 16.58
C GLY A 25 14.28 7.77 15.63
N LEU A 26 13.56 7.96 14.51
CA LEU A 26 13.32 6.90 13.53
C LEU A 26 14.58 6.54 12.72
N ILE A 27 15.34 7.54 12.27
CA ILE A 27 16.59 7.37 11.52
C ILE A 27 17.65 6.74 12.41
N SER A 28 17.77 7.20 13.66
CA SER A 28 18.80 6.69 14.55
C SER A 28 18.50 5.25 14.99
N PHE A 29 17.21 4.90 15.14
CA PHE A 29 16.79 3.51 15.27
C PHE A 29 17.16 2.66 14.04
N ALA A 30 16.93 3.17 12.81
CA ALA A 30 17.30 2.45 11.59
C ALA A 30 18.80 2.18 11.48
N LYS A 31 19.65 3.01 12.08
CA LYS A 31 21.11 2.83 12.14
C LYS A 31 21.57 1.86 13.23
N GLY A 32 20.67 1.09 13.85
CA GLY A 32 21.01 0.07 14.85
C GLY A 32 21.40 0.63 16.22
N ALA A 33 20.98 1.86 16.53
CA ALA A 33 21.31 2.46 17.82
C ALA A 33 20.63 1.75 19.00
N THR A 34 21.30 1.80 20.16
CA THR A 34 20.98 1.09 21.40
C THR A 34 19.57 1.39 21.96
N LYS A 35 19.16 0.63 22.99
CA LYS A 35 17.89 0.80 23.72
C LYS A 35 17.57 2.28 24.07
N ASP A 36 18.61 3.09 24.28
CA ASP A 36 18.53 4.52 24.66
C ASP A 36 18.13 5.47 23.53
N GLN A 37 17.98 5.01 22.28
CA GLN A 37 17.42 5.82 21.19
C GLN A 37 16.03 5.36 20.73
N ALA A 38 15.66 4.10 21.00
CA ALA A 38 14.27 3.66 20.95
C ALA A 38 13.39 4.41 21.95
N THR A 39 13.98 4.86 23.07
CA THR A 39 13.36 5.79 24.02
C THR A 39 13.11 7.16 23.41
N VAL A 40 13.99 7.72 22.58
CA VAL A 40 13.77 9.06 21.97
C VAL A 40 12.54 9.07 21.07
N PHE A 41 12.36 8.05 20.22
CA PHE A 41 11.16 7.95 19.38
C PHE A 41 9.91 7.71 20.22
N GLY A 42 9.97 6.83 21.22
CA GLY A 42 8.86 6.56 22.14
C GLY A 42 8.47 7.76 23.01
N GLU A 43 9.45 8.55 23.45
CA GLU A 43 9.29 9.79 24.19
C GLU A 43 8.64 10.87 23.33
N ALA A 44 9.06 11.02 22.07
CA ALA A 44 8.41 11.95 21.15
C ALA A 44 6.93 11.55 20.90
N LEU A 45 6.60 10.27 20.83
CA LEU A 45 5.21 9.79 20.76
C LEU A 45 4.43 10.06 22.05
N LYS A 46 5.08 9.93 23.21
CA LYS A 46 4.50 10.26 24.52
C LYS A 46 4.24 11.76 24.65
N GLU A 47 5.15 12.60 24.18
CA GLU A 47 5.00 14.06 24.12
C GLU A 47 3.86 14.46 23.18
N LEU A 48 3.75 13.83 22.00
CA LEU A 48 2.58 14.00 21.13
C LEU A 48 1.28 13.75 21.91
N ARG A 49 1.17 12.61 22.61
CA ARG A 49 0.01 12.31 23.45
C ARG A 49 -0.24 13.39 24.50
N GLN A 50 0.79 13.81 25.23
CA GLN A 50 0.66 14.84 26.26
C GLN A 50 0.23 16.20 25.67
N GLY A 51 0.60 16.48 24.42
CA GLY A 51 0.15 17.62 23.63
C GLY A 51 -1.36 17.66 23.35
N LEU A 52 -2.07 16.53 23.47
CA LEU A 52 -3.53 16.48 23.41
C LEU A 52 -4.21 16.90 24.73
N GLY A 53 -3.44 17.38 25.71
CA GLY A 53 -3.90 17.72 27.06
C GLY A 53 -3.73 16.55 28.04
N LYS A 54 -4.17 16.72 29.30
CA LYS A 54 -4.22 15.66 30.33
C LYS A 54 -5.24 14.55 30.01
N THR A 55 -5.35 14.16 28.74
CA THR A 55 -6.21 13.08 28.29
C THR A 55 -5.58 11.78 28.79
N PRO A 56 -6.25 11.04 29.69
CA PRO A 56 -5.72 9.79 30.19
C PRO A 56 -5.57 8.80 29.02
N ARG A 57 -4.54 7.96 29.10
CA ARG A 57 -4.07 7.10 27.99
C ARG A 57 -5.21 6.25 27.39
N TYR A 58 -6.07 5.68 28.23
CA TYR A 58 -7.26 4.91 27.79
C TYR A 58 -8.24 5.72 26.91
N LYS A 59 -8.48 7.00 27.21
CA LYS A 59 -9.40 7.84 26.40
C LYS A 59 -8.82 8.10 25.02
N LEU A 60 -7.51 8.36 24.94
CA LEU A 60 -6.87 8.53 23.64
C LEU A 60 -6.86 7.21 22.86
N ALA A 61 -6.55 6.10 23.51
CA ALA A 61 -6.57 4.79 22.88
C ALA A 61 -7.95 4.49 22.26
N ASN A 62 -9.03 4.74 23.02
CA ASN A 62 -10.40 4.61 22.52
C ASN A 62 -10.70 5.53 21.33
N LEU A 63 -10.29 6.81 21.38
CA LEU A 63 -10.47 7.75 20.27
C LEU A 63 -9.74 7.31 19.00
N LEU A 64 -8.58 6.66 19.13
CA LEU A 64 -7.81 6.13 18.00
C LEU A 64 -8.26 4.72 17.58
N GLY A 65 -9.25 4.13 18.28
CA GLY A 65 -9.71 2.76 18.07
C GLY A 65 -8.59 1.74 18.26
N MET A 66 -7.81 1.87 19.35
CA MET A 66 -6.78 0.91 19.76
C MET A 66 -6.86 0.67 21.27
N THR A 67 -6.21 -0.39 21.76
CA THR A 67 -6.17 -0.69 23.20
C THR A 67 -5.14 0.19 23.91
N GLU A 68 -5.36 0.45 25.20
CA GLU A 68 -4.39 1.20 26.03
C GLU A 68 -3.01 0.54 26.04
N GLN A 69 -2.96 -0.80 26.10
CA GLN A 69 -1.72 -1.56 26.01
C GLN A 69 -0.98 -1.32 24.69
N THR A 70 -1.71 -1.17 23.58
CA THR A 70 -1.08 -0.87 22.27
C THR A 70 -0.47 0.52 22.27
N LEU A 71 -1.17 1.51 22.84
CA LEU A 71 -0.67 2.87 22.97
C LEU A 71 0.54 2.94 23.93
N GLN A 72 0.51 2.19 25.02
CA GLN A 72 1.65 2.08 25.93
C GLN A 72 2.86 1.44 25.23
N LYS A 73 2.66 0.36 24.46
CA LYS A 73 3.73 -0.28 23.68
C LYS A 73 4.33 0.66 22.63
N LEU A 74 3.53 1.55 22.03
CA LEU A 74 4.04 2.57 21.12
C LEU A 74 4.99 3.54 21.82
N GLU A 75 4.69 3.92 23.06
CA GLU A 75 5.52 4.85 23.83
C GLU A 75 6.78 4.19 24.41
N THR A 76 6.74 2.89 24.73
CA THR A 76 7.87 2.20 25.39
C THR A 76 8.74 1.41 24.44
N VAL A 77 8.14 0.77 23.42
CA VAL A 77 8.84 -0.13 22.49
C VAL A 77 8.27 0.04 21.07
N PRO A 78 8.37 1.25 20.48
CA PRO A 78 7.70 1.59 19.22
C PRO A 78 8.05 0.68 18.04
N HIS A 79 9.27 0.13 18.01
CA HIS A 79 9.73 -0.75 16.92
C HIS A 79 9.01 -2.11 16.89
N LYS A 80 8.53 -2.61 18.03
CA LYS A 80 7.75 -3.86 18.09
C LYS A 80 6.28 -3.64 17.72
N CYS A 81 5.85 -2.40 17.61
CA CYS A 81 4.49 -2.07 17.21
C CYS A 81 4.31 -2.22 15.70
N GLY A 82 3.09 -2.58 15.32
CA GLY A 82 2.66 -2.51 13.93
C GLY A 82 2.65 -1.07 13.44
N VAL A 83 2.84 -0.88 12.15
CA VAL A 83 2.76 0.41 11.45
C VAL A 83 1.38 1.03 11.60
N LYS A 84 0.32 0.21 11.62
CA LYS A 84 -1.07 0.68 11.73
C LYS A 84 -1.34 1.47 13.03
N PRO A 85 -0.99 0.97 14.23
CA PRO A 85 -1.02 1.77 15.46
C PRO A 85 -0.23 3.08 15.37
N THR A 86 1.00 3.04 14.84
CA THR A 86 1.85 4.24 14.70
C THR A 86 1.20 5.27 13.79
N LEU A 87 0.72 4.85 12.62
CA LEU A 87 -0.01 5.70 11.67
C LEU A 87 -1.26 6.30 12.30
N LYS A 88 -2.04 5.54 13.06
CA LYS A 88 -3.24 6.07 13.75
C LYS A 88 -2.89 7.23 14.67
N LEU A 89 -1.83 7.09 15.47
CA LEU A 89 -1.38 8.15 16.36
C LEU A 89 -0.88 9.36 15.57
N LEU A 90 0.03 9.16 14.61
CA LEU A 90 0.56 10.24 13.76
C LEU A 90 -0.55 10.98 13.00
N ASN A 91 -1.53 10.22 12.48
CA ASN A 91 -2.65 10.76 11.72
C ASN A 91 -3.51 11.73 12.53
N ALA A 92 -3.58 11.55 13.85
CA ALA A 92 -4.30 12.46 14.76
C ALA A 92 -3.61 13.84 14.92
N PHE A 93 -2.34 13.94 14.52
CA PHE A 93 -1.54 15.17 14.51
C PHE A 93 -1.22 15.67 13.10
N GLY A 94 -1.88 15.11 12.06
CA GLY A 94 -1.61 15.49 10.67
C GLY A 94 -0.27 14.99 10.14
N LEU A 95 0.31 13.96 10.77
CA LEU A 95 1.55 13.32 10.36
C LEU A 95 1.28 11.94 9.76
N THR A 96 2.22 11.43 8.98
CA THR A 96 2.19 10.10 8.36
C THR A 96 3.60 9.57 8.13
N LEU A 97 3.74 8.29 7.80
CA LEU A 97 5.00 7.67 7.41
C LEU A 97 5.17 7.71 5.89
N ALA A 98 6.39 7.97 5.45
CA ALA A 98 6.80 7.95 4.05
C ALA A 98 8.19 7.33 3.90
N ILE A 99 8.51 6.92 2.67
CA ILE A 99 9.83 6.36 2.33
C ILE A 99 10.59 7.42 1.54
N LYS A 100 11.81 7.71 1.99
CA LYS A 100 12.76 8.58 1.31
C LYS A 100 13.86 7.74 0.67
N HIS A 101 14.05 7.91 -0.63
CA HIS A 101 15.11 7.27 -1.40
C HIS A 101 15.71 8.27 -2.39
N PRO A 102 17.04 8.32 -2.57
CA PRO A 102 17.71 9.31 -3.44
C PRO A 102 17.31 9.18 -4.91
N ALA A 103 16.99 7.97 -5.38
CA ALA A 103 16.59 7.74 -6.78
C ALA A 103 15.10 8.01 -7.07
N VAL A 104 14.29 8.29 -6.04
CA VAL A 104 12.85 8.59 -6.21
C VAL A 104 12.66 10.08 -6.10
N ASP A 105 12.24 10.72 -7.20
CA ASP A 105 11.90 12.15 -7.18
C ASP A 105 10.72 12.40 -6.22
N GLN A 106 10.98 13.24 -5.21
CA GLN A 106 10.03 13.65 -4.18
C GLN A 106 9.61 15.11 -4.35
N SER A 107 10.00 15.78 -5.45
CA SER A 107 9.69 17.18 -5.72
C SER A 107 8.18 17.47 -5.72
N GLN A 108 7.37 16.49 -6.12
CA GLN A 108 5.90 16.58 -6.17
C GLN A 108 5.21 16.09 -4.90
N GLY A 109 5.94 15.49 -3.95
CA GLY A 109 5.41 14.89 -2.73
C GLY A 109 5.76 13.41 -2.57
N TYR A 110 5.36 12.83 -1.44
CA TYR A 110 5.64 11.46 -1.07
C TYR A 110 4.54 10.50 -1.52
N LEU A 111 4.92 9.35 -2.08
CA LEU A 111 3.99 8.28 -2.41
C LEU A 111 3.49 7.57 -1.14
N SER A 112 2.34 6.89 -1.26
CA SER A 112 1.85 5.99 -0.20
C SER A 112 2.86 4.88 0.07
N LEU A 113 2.93 4.39 1.31
CA LEU A 113 3.99 3.49 1.77
C LEU A 113 4.20 2.26 0.86
N GLY A 114 3.13 1.59 0.44
CA GLY A 114 3.22 0.42 -0.45
C GLY A 114 3.74 0.78 -1.85
N LYS A 115 3.23 1.87 -2.44
CA LYS A 115 3.68 2.37 -3.75
C LYS A 115 5.13 2.84 -3.72
N ALA A 116 5.51 3.57 -2.67
CA ALA A 116 6.86 4.03 -2.46
C ALA A 116 7.83 2.83 -2.33
N PHE A 117 7.42 1.77 -1.60
CA PHE A 117 8.22 0.56 -1.47
C PHE A 117 8.44 -0.14 -2.83
N VAL A 118 7.37 -0.29 -3.63
CA VAL A 118 7.47 -0.84 -4.99
C VAL A 118 8.36 0.01 -5.88
N ALA A 119 8.21 1.34 -5.84
CA ALA A 119 9.02 2.27 -6.63
C ALA A 119 10.51 2.13 -6.29
N VAL A 120 10.85 2.11 -5.00
CA VAL A 120 12.23 1.93 -4.53
C VAL A 120 12.79 0.57 -4.93
N ARG A 121 12.00 -0.51 -4.84
CA ARG A 121 12.44 -1.83 -5.31
C ARG A 121 12.67 -1.83 -6.82
N ASN A 122 11.79 -1.21 -7.59
CA ASN A 122 11.93 -1.14 -9.05
C ASN A 122 13.13 -0.30 -9.50
N CYS A 123 13.58 0.68 -8.71
CA CYS A 123 14.87 1.37 -8.96
C CYS A 123 16.04 0.38 -8.90
N ASN A 124 15.93 -0.68 -8.12
CA ASN A 124 16.88 -1.77 -8.05
C ASN A 124 16.43 -2.91 -8.97
N ALA A 125 16.51 -2.70 -10.29
CA ALA A 125 15.95 -3.59 -11.32
C ALA A 125 16.37 -5.09 -11.23
N HIS A 126 17.40 -5.40 -10.46
CA HIS A 126 17.92 -6.75 -10.22
C HIS A 126 17.37 -7.43 -8.95
N LEU A 127 16.62 -6.72 -8.09
CA LEU A 127 16.11 -7.24 -6.82
C LEU A 127 14.66 -7.70 -6.95
N THR A 128 14.47 -9.01 -7.06
CA THR A 128 13.13 -9.62 -6.97
C THR A 128 12.67 -9.72 -5.51
N GLN A 129 11.37 -9.97 -5.29
CA GLN A 129 10.86 -10.27 -3.95
C GLN A 129 11.56 -11.49 -3.32
N ARG A 130 12.04 -12.43 -4.16
CA ARG A 130 12.81 -13.60 -3.72
C ARG A 130 14.17 -13.20 -3.19
N ASP A 131 14.92 -12.42 -3.96
CA ASP A 131 16.26 -11.98 -3.56
C ASP A 131 16.21 -11.13 -2.28
N LEU A 132 15.18 -10.30 -2.17
CA LEU A 132 14.95 -9.46 -0.99
C LEU A 132 14.56 -10.28 0.24
N SER A 133 13.77 -11.35 0.05
CA SER A 133 13.47 -12.33 1.09
C SER A 133 14.72 -13.07 1.56
N ASP A 134 15.58 -13.47 0.61
CA ASP A 134 16.80 -14.22 0.91
C ASP A 134 17.83 -13.32 1.62
N ALA A 135 17.94 -12.05 1.24
CA ALA A 135 18.83 -11.07 1.88
C ALA A 135 18.40 -10.65 3.29
N THR A 136 17.08 -10.57 3.55
CA THR A 136 16.55 -10.04 4.82
C THR A 136 16.04 -11.12 5.77
N GLY A 137 15.88 -12.36 5.29
CA GLY A 137 15.22 -13.44 6.02
C GLY A 137 13.70 -13.24 6.22
N ILE A 138 13.11 -12.20 5.62
CA ILE A 138 11.68 -11.90 5.72
C ILE A 138 10.94 -12.65 4.61
N SER A 139 9.87 -13.37 4.96
CA SER A 139 9.09 -14.14 3.98
C SER A 139 8.58 -13.30 2.80
N ARG A 140 8.63 -13.88 1.60
CA ARG A 140 8.09 -13.27 0.37
C ARG A 140 6.64 -12.83 0.49
N THR A 141 5.81 -13.60 1.19
CA THR A 141 4.41 -13.25 1.45
C THR A 141 4.29 -11.95 2.24
N THR A 142 5.17 -11.72 3.22
CA THR A 142 5.20 -10.47 3.98
C THR A 142 5.58 -9.29 3.08
N ILE A 143 6.57 -9.47 2.20
CA ILE A 143 6.98 -8.44 1.22
C ILE A 143 5.81 -8.11 0.28
N GLN A 144 5.15 -9.12 -0.28
CA GLN A 144 3.98 -8.95 -1.13
C GLN A 144 2.83 -8.21 -0.42
N THR A 145 2.60 -8.50 0.87
CA THR A 145 1.56 -7.78 1.64
C THR A 145 1.92 -6.29 1.82
N ILE A 146 3.20 -5.97 2.01
CA ILE A 146 3.68 -4.58 2.13
C ILE A 146 3.49 -3.84 0.80
N GLU A 147 3.84 -4.46 -0.32
CA GLU A 147 3.63 -3.89 -1.66
C GLU A 147 2.15 -3.62 -1.95
N ALA A 148 1.26 -4.50 -1.48
CA ALA A 148 -0.18 -4.31 -1.54
C ALA A 148 -0.71 -3.23 -0.56
N GLY A 149 0.17 -2.55 0.19
CA GLY A 149 -0.20 -1.50 1.16
C GLY A 149 -0.78 -2.02 2.47
N LYS A 150 -0.66 -3.32 2.77
CA LYS A 150 -1.14 -3.89 4.03
C LYS A 150 -0.16 -3.56 5.17
N PRO A 151 -0.66 -3.47 6.42
CA PRO A 151 0.16 -3.02 7.54
C PRO A 151 1.18 -4.08 7.96
N ALA A 152 2.47 -3.71 7.98
CA ALA A 152 3.56 -4.51 8.54
C ALA A 152 4.06 -3.95 9.87
N LYS A 153 5.09 -4.56 10.47
CA LYS A 153 5.80 -4.02 11.63
C LYS A 153 6.80 -2.95 11.19
N VAL A 154 7.02 -1.95 12.03
CA VAL A 154 7.99 -0.86 11.74
C VAL A 154 9.41 -1.44 11.63
N SER A 155 9.78 -2.38 12.50
CA SER A 155 11.07 -3.07 12.44
C SER A 155 11.30 -3.78 11.11
N THR A 156 10.28 -4.48 10.59
CA THR A 156 10.34 -5.22 9.33
C THR A 156 10.53 -4.26 8.16
N LEU A 157 9.81 -3.14 8.12
CA LEU A 157 10.00 -2.13 7.08
C LEU A 157 11.41 -1.56 7.09
N ILE A 158 11.95 -1.26 8.27
CA ILE A 158 13.28 -0.67 8.39
C ILE A 158 14.36 -1.64 7.87
N GLN A 159 14.26 -2.93 8.24
CA GLN A 159 15.16 -3.97 7.72
C GLN A 159 15.10 -4.10 6.19
N LEU A 160 13.90 -4.06 5.61
CA LEU A 160 13.73 -4.14 4.15
C LEU A 160 14.30 -2.90 3.46
N LEU A 161 14.09 -1.71 4.04
CA LEU A 161 14.54 -0.44 3.46
C LEU A 161 16.06 -0.28 3.54
N GLU A 162 16.71 -0.84 4.57
CA GLU A 162 18.16 -0.84 4.69
C GLU A 162 18.83 -1.53 3.50
N VAL A 163 18.34 -2.72 3.10
CA VAL A 163 18.83 -3.44 1.91
C VAL A 163 18.57 -2.67 0.62
N LEU A 164 17.49 -1.90 0.58
CA LEU A 164 17.12 -1.07 -0.57
C LEU A 164 17.79 0.30 -0.59
N GLY A 165 18.64 0.64 0.39
CA GLY A 165 19.26 1.97 0.49
C GLY A 165 18.27 3.11 0.75
N ALA A 166 17.09 2.80 1.29
CA ALA A 166 16.02 3.74 1.57
C ALA A 166 15.88 4.00 3.08
N THR A 167 15.22 5.10 3.42
CA THR A 167 14.98 5.50 4.82
C THR A 167 13.50 5.75 5.06
N LEU A 168 13.01 5.28 6.21
CA LEU A 168 11.66 5.58 6.66
C LEU A 168 11.66 6.93 7.38
N ILE A 169 10.75 7.81 7.01
CA ILE A 169 10.61 9.15 7.57
C ILE A 169 9.15 9.45 7.93
N ILE A 170 8.94 10.48 8.75
CA ILE A 170 7.68 11.06 9.14
C ILE A 170 7.50 12.40 8.43
N VAL A 171 6.40 12.50 7.69
CA VAL A 171 6.03 13.64 6.86
C VAL A 171 4.67 14.19 7.28
N SER A 172 4.38 15.43 6.91
CA SER A 172 3.02 15.95 7.08
C SER A 172 2.08 15.31 6.06
N LYS A 173 0.81 15.14 6.39
CA LYS A 173 -0.18 14.58 5.45
C LYS A 173 -0.30 15.39 4.15
N ASP A 174 -0.09 16.69 4.25
CA ASP A 174 -0.10 17.60 3.10
C ASP A 174 1.07 17.33 2.12
N GLU A 175 2.11 16.64 2.59
CA GLU A 175 3.28 16.27 1.78
C GLU A 175 3.07 14.93 1.06
N LEU A 176 1.94 14.22 1.27
CA LEU A 176 1.61 13.01 0.51
C LEU A 176 1.01 13.38 -0.86
N CYS A 177 1.57 12.81 -1.91
CA CYS A 177 0.99 12.80 -3.24
C CYS A 177 -0.30 11.97 -3.24
N LEU A 178 -1.46 12.64 -3.34
CA LEU A 178 -2.77 12.00 -3.54
C LEU A 178 -3.08 11.65 -4.99
N ARG A 179 -2.11 11.73 -5.91
CA ARG A 179 -2.32 11.71 -7.37
C ARG A 179 -2.96 10.44 -7.97
N ASP A 180 -3.34 9.44 -7.17
CA ASP A 180 -3.97 8.20 -7.67
C ASP A 180 -5.08 7.67 -6.74
N GLU A 181 -5.93 8.55 -6.21
CA GLU A 181 -7.28 8.16 -5.72
C GLU A 181 -8.33 8.30 -6.85
N GLU A 182 -7.93 8.20 -8.11
CA GLU A 182 -8.87 7.65 -9.10
C GLU A 182 -8.70 6.14 -9.08
N PRO A 183 -9.64 5.37 -8.50
CA PRO A 183 -9.77 4.01 -8.96
C PRO A 183 -9.97 4.12 -10.47
N ARG A 184 -9.08 3.51 -11.26
CA ARG A 184 -9.49 3.06 -12.59
C ARG A 184 -10.67 2.13 -12.34
N LYS A 185 -11.87 2.72 -12.36
CA LYS A 185 -13.09 2.01 -12.72
C LYS A 185 -12.74 1.42 -14.08
N VAL A 186 -12.33 0.17 -14.07
CA VAL A 186 -12.53 -0.67 -15.24
C VAL A 186 -14.03 -0.59 -15.45
N GLU A 187 -14.45 0.20 -16.44
CA GLU A 187 -15.83 0.17 -16.91
C GLU A 187 -16.18 -1.29 -17.19
N PRO A 188 -17.17 -1.88 -16.52
CA PRO A 188 -17.80 -3.05 -17.07
C PRO A 188 -18.61 -2.56 -18.28
N ALA A 189 -18.02 -2.64 -19.47
CA ALA A 189 -18.75 -2.53 -20.71
C ALA A 189 -19.71 -3.73 -20.83
N ASN A 190 -20.88 -3.58 -20.22
CA ASN A 190 -22.21 -3.78 -20.82
C ASN A 190 -23.20 -4.25 -19.76
N ALA A 191 -24.05 -3.31 -19.37
CA ALA A 191 -25.36 -3.59 -18.85
C ALA A 191 -26.30 -4.00 -20.00
N SER A 192 -26.94 -5.15 -19.87
CA SER A 192 -28.40 -5.24 -19.99
C SER A 192 -28.84 -6.67 -19.63
N THR A 193 -29.36 -6.88 -18.42
CA THR A 193 -30.80 -6.95 -18.07
C THR A 193 -31.42 -8.33 -18.31
N GLN A 194 -31.92 -8.90 -17.22
CA GLN A 194 -33.12 -9.73 -17.06
C GLN A 194 -32.86 -11.09 -16.39
N SER A 195 -33.20 -11.12 -15.11
CA SER A 195 -33.67 -12.30 -14.40
C SER A 195 -34.93 -12.84 -15.06
N THR A 196 -34.98 -14.14 -15.39
CA THR A 196 -36.11 -15.06 -15.12
C THR A 196 -35.61 -16.50 -15.35
N GLN A 197 -35.89 -17.39 -14.40
CA GLN A 197 -35.64 -18.83 -14.47
C GLN A 197 -36.54 -19.48 -15.53
N SER A 198 -36.04 -20.44 -16.31
CA SER A 198 -36.58 -21.82 -16.44
C SER A 198 -36.10 -22.57 -17.70
N ASN A 199 -35.74 -23.83 -17.47
CA ASN A 199 -35.83 -25.04 -18.31
C ASN A 199 -35.10 -25.15 -19.67
N ASP A 200 -34.26 -26.20 -19.70
CA ASP A 200 -34.05 -27.21 -20.74
C ASP A 200 -33.80 -26.83 -22.21
N GLU A 201 -32.89 -27.61 -22.80
CA GLU A 201 -32.86 -28.08 -24.20
C GLU A 201 -31.73 -27.59 -25.14
N ALA A 202 -30.89 -28.57 -25.48
CA ALA A 202 -30.10 -28.81 -26.69
C ALA A 202 -28.66 -28.23 -26.86
N PRO A 203 -27.67 -29.09 -27.21
CA PRO A 203 -26.31 -28.70 -27.58
C PRO A 203 -26.25 -28.16 -29.01
N LEU A 204 -25.41 -27.12 -29.21
CA LEU A 204 -25.08 -26.54 -30.51
C LEU A 204 -24.55 -27.60 -31.49
N VAL A 205 -25.32 -27.85 -32.55
CA VAL A 205 -24.93 -28.65 -33.71
C VAL A 205 -23.89 -27.86 -34.51
N ILE A 206 -22.62 -28.22 -34.38
CA ILE A 206 -21.58 -27.79 -35.31
C ILE A 206 -21.76 -28.62 -36.58
N ASP A 207 -22.15 -27.97 -37.66
CA ASP A 207 -22.35 -28.59 -38.97
C ASP A 207 -21.02 -29.17 -39.47
N ARG A 208 -20.88 -30.51 -39.42
CA ARG A 208 -19.61 -31.22 -39.72
C ARG A 208 -19.22 -31.19 -41.21
N TYR A 209 -20.08 -30.64 -42.07
CA TYR A 209 -19.87 -30.56 -43.51
C TYR A 209 -19.53 -29.15 -44.01
N ALA A 210 -19.34 -28.18 -43.11
CA ALA A 210 -18.83 -26.87 -43.51
C ALA A 210 -17.37 -27.00 -43.99
N PRO A 211 -17.06 -26.67 -45.26
CA PRO A 211 -15.71 -26.79 -45.79
C PRO A 211 -14.78 -25.84 -45.04
N SER A 212 -13.55 -26.28 -44.83
CA SER A 212 -12.55 -25.51 -44.09
C SER A 212 -12.14 -24.25 -44.88
N LEU A 213 -11.68 -23.24 -44.16
CA LEU A 213 -11.25 -21.96 -44.73
C LEU A 213 -10.10 -22.15 -45.75
N ALA A 214 -9.28 -23.19 -45.58
CA ALA A 214 -8.24 -23.59 -46.54
C ALA A 214 -8.80 -24.19 -47.84
N GLU A 215 -9.93 -24.92 -47.78
CA GLU A 215 -10.63 -25.44 -48.97
C GLU A 215 -11.38 -24.34 -49.73
N MET A 216 -11.85 -23.30 -49.02
CA MET A 216 -12.45 -22.13 -49.66
C MET A 216 -11.43 -21.30 -50.45
N LEU A 217 -10.19 -21.21 -49.96
CA LEU A 217 -9.13 -20.36 -50.54
C LEU A 217 -8.38 -21.02 -51.71
N THR A 218 -8.58 -22.31 -51.96
CA THR A 218 -7.87 -23.08 -53.01
C THR A 218 -8.71 -23.35 -54.25
N ARG A 219 -9.98 -22.92 -54.30
CA ARG A 219 -10.81 -23.08 -55.49
C ARG A 219 -10.52 -21.99 -56.54
N VAL A 220 -9.90 -22.43 -57.64
CA VAL A 220 -9.76 -21.74 -58.93
C VAL A 220 -11.14 -21.22 -59.40
N PRO A 221 -11.22 -20.05 -60.07
CA PRO A 221 -12.50 -19.43 -60.42
C PRO A 221 -13.36 -20.35 -61.27
N TRP A 222 -14.66 -20.38 -60.97
CA TRP A 222 -15.67 -21.08 -61.75
C TRP A 222 -15.66 -20.59 -63.21
N ASN A 223 -15.01 -21.35 -64.09
CA ASN A 223 -15.35 -21.38 -65.49
C ASN A 223 -15.15 -22.79 -66.02
N GLU A 224 -16.03 -23.15 -66.96
CA GLU A 224 -16.15 -24.42 -67.69
C GLU A 224 -16.96 -25.54 -67.02
N LYS A 225 -18.27 -25.54 -67.33
CA LYS A 225 -19.02 -26.79 -67.52
C LYS A 225 -18.43 -27.51 -68.72
N PRO A 226 -18.14 -28.81 -68.60
CA PRO A 226 -18.62 -29.72 -69.64
C PRO A 226 -19.08 -31.06 -69.06
N GLY A 227 -20.13 -31.62 -69.67
CA GLY A 227 -20.42 -33.05 -69.53
C GLY A 227 -21.87 -33.40 -69.28
N ALA A 228 -22.77 -32.90 -70.14
CA ALA A 228 -23.93 -33.69 -70.52
C ALA A 228 -23.45 -34.91 -71.33
N LYS A 229 -23.79 -36.11 -70.86
CA LYS A 229 -23.92 -37.36 -71.62
C LYS A 229 -25.13 -38.06 -70.99
N VAL A 230 -26.27 -38.27 -71.65
CA VAL A 230 -26.52 -39.00 -72.91
C VAL A 230 -25.88 -40.38 -72.90
N ALA A 231 -26.56 -41.33 -72.28
CA ALA A 231 -26.99 -42.61 -72.84
C ALA A 231 -27.92 -43.29 -71.82
#